data_AF-A0AAW2W9H0-F1
#
_entry.id   AF-A0AAW2W9H0-F1
#
_cell.length_a   1.000
_cell.length_b   1.000
_cell.length_c   1.000
_cell.angle_alpha   90.00
_cell.angle_beta   90.00
_cell.angle_gamma   90.00
#
_symmetry.space_group_name_H-M   'P 1'
#
loop_
_entity.id
_entity.type
_entity.pdbx_description
1 polymer ?
#
loop_
_entity_poly.entity_id
_entity_poly.type
_entity_poly.pdbx_seq_one_letter_code
_entity_poly.pdbx_strand_id
1 'polypeptide(L)'
;MVQWTSIRLDRLVAKGYNQIEGIDYIDSFSPVAKVVTVRILLAIAASKNWLLHHVDVNNAFLHGFLEEDIYMEPPEGYQIPEGNVCRLKRSLYRLKQASRQWNVEFTSKVEAFDFDLGVAKYYLGLEIARSNEGVVVTQTKYIRDLLLDTGMTQAKAASTPLPTGAAAELVAYSDADWDSCLDTRRSLTGFCIFLGSAIIS
;
A
#
# COMPACT_ATOMS: atom_id res chain seq x y z
N MET A 1 27.71 7.09 4.89
CA MET A 1 27.13 8.46 4.83
C MET A 1 26.06 8.47 3.76
N VAL A 2 24.83 8.84 4.11
CA VAL A 2 23.69 8.77 3.19
C VAL A 2 23.54 10.10 2.45
N GLN A 3 23.74 10.09 1.14
CA GLN A 3 23.45 11.25 0.29
C GLN A 3 21.93 11.41 0.11
N TRP A 4 21.42 12.56 -0.32
CA TRP A 4 20.02 12.73 -0.74
C TRP A 4 19.92 13.18 -2.19
N THR A 5 18.67 13.24 -2.64
CA THR A 5 18.26 13.86 -3.89
C THR A 5 16.93 14.56 -3.66
N SER A 6 16.69 15.67 -4.38
CA SER A 6 15.36 16.26 -4.49
C SER A 6 14.62 15.59 -5.64
N ILE A 7 13.39 15.15 -5.42
CA ILE A 7 12.51 14.60 -6.47
C ILE A 7 11.42 15.65 -6.77
N ARG A 8 10.92 15.69 -8.02
CA ARG A 8 9.79 16.56 -8.44
C ARG A 8 8.73 16.64 -7.33
N LEU A 9 8.34 17.87 -6.96
CA LEU A 9 7.51 18.28 -5.81
C LEU A 9 8.29 18.62 -4.50
N ASP A 10 9.54 19.08 -4.58
CA ASP A 10 10.32 19.63 -3.45
C ASP A 10 10.45 18.71 -2.22
N ARG A 11 10.43 17.39 -2.43
CA ARG A 11 10.58 16.41 -1.35
C ARG A 11 12.04 16.02 -1.18
N LEU A 12 12.53 16.10 0.06
CA LEU A 12 13.83 15.60 0.44
C LEU A 12 13.79 14.07 0.54
N VAL A 13 14.61 13.39 -0.26
CA VAL A 13 14.62 11.93 -0.35
C VAL A 13 16.03 11.38 -0.21
N ALA A 14 16.23 10.41 0.67
CA ALA A 14 17.53 9.77 0.86
C ALA A 14 17.90 8.89 -0.35
N LYS A 15 19.19 8.82 -0.69
CA LYS A 15 19.74 7.86 -1.64
C LYS A 15 20.00 6.53 -0.91
N GLY A 16 18.92 5.84 -0.54
CA GLY A 16 18.97 4.62 0.27
C GLY A 16 19.73 3.43 -0.36
N TYR A 17 20.06 3.49 -1.66
CA TYR A 17 20.92 2.49 -2.30
C TYR A 17 22.37 2.52 -1.82
N ASN A 18 22.80 3.63 -1.20
CA ASN A 18 24.13 3.74 -0.57
C ASN A 18 24.15 3.22 0.89
N GLN A 19 23.02 2.74 1.43
CA GLN A 19 22.98 2.21 2.80
C GLN A 19 23.54 0.80 2.89
N ILE A 20 24.40 0.59 3.89
CA ILE A 20 25.09 -0.66 4.19
C ILE A 20 24.39 -1.37 5.35
N GLU A 21 24.03 -2.64 5.15
CA GLU A 21 23.47 -3.49 6.20
C GLU A 21 24.48 -3.73 7.33
N GLY A 22 24.00 -3.73 8.57
CA GLY A 22 24.84 -3.84 9.77
C GLY A 22 25.56 -2.55 10.18
N ILE A 23 25.48 -1.48 9.36
CA ILE A 23 25.99 -0.14 9.69
C ILE A 23 24.85 0.88 9.69
N ASP A 24 24.18 1.07 8.56
CA ASP A 24 23.13 2.09 8.38
C ASP A 24 21.72 1.57 8.70
N TYR A 25 21.55 0.24 8.75
CA TYR A 25 20.31 -0.43 9.16
C TYR A 25 20.61 -1.90 9.52
N ILE A 26 19.83 -2.47 10.43
CA ILE A 26 19.91 -3.90 10.78
C ILE A 26 18.75 -4.67 10.18
N ASP A 27 17.54 -4.13 10.29
CA ASP A 27 16.32 -4.77 9.80
C ASP A 27 15.50 -3.78 8.97
N SER A 28 15.03 -4.25 7.82
CA SER A 28 14.23 -3.47 6.87
C SER A 28 12.83 -4.04 6.66
N PHE A 29 12.51 -5.18 7.27
CA PHE A 29 11.24 -5.85 7.05
C PHE A 29 10.09 -5.04 7.65
N SER A 30 9.06 -4.82 6.84
CA SER A 30 7.82 -4.17 7.25
C SER A 30 6.67 -5.06 6.79
N PRO A 31 5.72 -5.41 7.67
CA PRO A 31 4.60 -6.25 7.29
C PRO A 31 3.73 -5.51 6.26
N VAL A 32 3.48 -6.16 5.13
CA VAL A 32 2.58 -5.68 4.09
C VAL A 32 1.36 -6.59 4.03
N ALA A 33 0.18 -6.00 4.17
CA ALA A 33 -1.07 -6.75 4.01
C ALA A 33 -1.16 -7.26 2.57
N LYS A 34 -1.29 -8.58 2.39
CA LYS A 34 -1.55 -9.18 1.07
C LYS A 34 -2.95 -8.76 0.61
N VAL A 35 -3.10 -8.53 -0.70
CA VAL A 35 -4.40 -8.16 -1.29
C VAL A 35 -5.49 -9.19 -1.00
N VAL A 36 -5.15 -10.48 -0.90
CA VAL A 36 -6.07 -11.55 -0.52
C VAL A 36 -6.57 -11.37 0.92
N THR A 37 -5.68 -11.03 1.86
CA THR A 37 -6.05 -10.72 3.24
C THR A 37 -7.00 -9.52 3.31
N VAL A 38 -6.70 -8.47 2.54
CA VAL A 38 -7.58 -7.28 2.44
C VAL A 38 -8.95 -7.66 1.88
N ARG A 39 -9.02 -8.47 0.82
CA ARG A 39 -10.28 -8.95 0.23
C ARG A 39 -11.09 -9.80 1.22
N ILE A 40 -10.45 -10.68 1.98
CA ILE A 40 -11.12 -11.49 3.01
C ILE A 40 -11.64 -10.60 4.14
N LEU A 41 -10.83 -9.66 4.62
CA LEU A 41 -11.24 -8.69 5.64
C LEU A 41 -12.46 -7.90 5.19
N LEU A 42 -12.48 -7.45 3.93
CA LEU A 42 -13.65 -6.78 3.34
C LEU A 42 -14.86 -7.69 3.24
N ALA A 43 -14.70 -8.95 2.82
CA ALA A 43 -15.80 -9.90 2.73
C ALA A 43 -16.41 -10.18 4.11
N ILE A 44 -15.56 -10.34 5.14
CA ILE A 44 -15.99 -10.51 6.53
C ILE A 44 -16.70 -9.24 7.01
N ALA A 45 -16.08 -8.07 6.85
CA ALA A 45 -16.65 -6.79 7.24
C ALA A 45 -17.99 -6.49 6.53
N ALA A 46 -18.13 -6.89 5.26
CA ALA A 46 -19.39 -6.86 4.54
C ALA A 46 -20.42 -7.80 5.20
N SER A 47 -20.09 -9.08 5.37
CA SER A 47 -21.01 -10.08 5.94
C SER A 47 -21.45 -9.77 7.39
N LYS A 48 -20.55 -9.17 8.17
CA LYS A 48 -20.76 -8.82 9.59
C LYS A 48 -21.24 -7.38 9.79
N ASN A 49 -21.46 -6.64 8.70
CA ASN A 49 -21.89 -5.25 8.75
C ASN A 49 -20.92 -4.32 9.53
N TRP A 50 -19.61 -4.56 9.45
CA TRP A 50 -18.57 -3.76 10.13
C TRP A 50 -18.24 -2.45 9.38
N LEU A 51 -17.77 -1.41 10.10
CA LEU A 51 -17.11 -0.25 9.48
C LEU A 51 -15.66 -0.50 9.21
N LEU A 52 -15.33 -0.17 7.97
CA LEU A 52 -13.99 -0.15 7.48
C LEU A 52 -13.72 1.29 7.04
N HIS A 53 -12.90 1.99 7.81
CA HIS A 53 -12.35 3.27 7.40
C HIS A 53 -11.03 3.03 6.67
N HIS A 54 -10.87 3.72 5.56
CA HIS A 54 -9.58 3.87 4.93
C HIS A 54 -8.95 5.18 5.40
N VAL A 55 -7.77 5.09 6.01
CA VAL A 55 -6.99 6.25 6.40
C VAL A 55 -5.72 6.21 5.56
N ASP A 56 -5.56 7.21 4.69
CA ASP A 56 -4.29 7.44 4.00
C ASP A 56 -3.46 8.42 4.83
N VAL A 57 -2.31 7.97 5.31
CA VAL A 57 -1.43 8.79 6.15
C VAL A 57 -0.41 9.49 5.27
N ASN A 58 -0.63 10.79 5.06
CA ASN A 58 0.35 11.65 4.43
C ASN A 58 1.66 11.62 5.19
N ASN A 59 2.78 11.52 4.48
CA ASN A 59 4.12 11.56 5.06
C ASN A 59 4.41 10.49 6.12
N ALA A 60 3.76 9.33 6.05
CA ALA A 60 3.97 8.19 6.95
C ALA A 60 5.46 7.91 7.29
N PHE A 61 6.33 7.90 6.28
CA PHE A 61 7.76 7.65 6.45
C PHE A 61 8.55 8.77 7.14
N LEU A 62 7.94 9.92 7.44
CA LEU A 62 8.59 11.00 8.19
C LEU A 62 8.29 10.93 9.69
N HIS A 63 7.35 10.07 10.09
CA HIS A 63 6.91 9.95 11.46
C HIS A 63 7.65 8.85 12.24
N GLY A 64 8.27 7.87 11.56
CA GLY A 64 9.08 6.85 12.23
C GLY A 64 10.37 7.44 12.81
N PHE A 65 10.65 7.14 14.08
CA PHE A 65 11.96 7.44 14.67
C PHE A 65 13.03 6.50 14.08
N LEU A 66 14.28 6.96 14.09
CA LEU A 66 15.43 6.13 13.75
C LEU A 66 16.10 5.69 15.04
N GLU A 67 16.31 4.39 15.18
CA GLU A 67 17.12 3.83 16.28
C GLU A 67 18.61 4.03 16.00
N GLU A 68 18.99 4.01 14.72
CA GLU A 68 20.35 4.21 14.25
C GLU A 68 20.68 5.70 14.01
N ASP A 69 21.92 6.07 14.27
CA ASP A 69 22.42 7.41 13.93
C ASP A 69 22.79 7.48 12.45
N ILE A 70 21.86 8.02 11.65
CA ILE A 70 22.05 8.22 10.23
C ILE A 70 22.41 9.67 9.94
N TYR A 71 23.52 9.85 9.23
CA TYR A 71 24.02 11.15 8.81
C TYR A 71 23.89 11.36 7.31
N MET A 72 23.54 12.59 6.95
CA MET A 72 23.49 13.09 5.59
C MET A 72 24.31 14.38 5.50
N GLU A 73 24.94 14.62 4.36
CA GLU A 73 25.42 15.96 3.96
C GLU A 73 24.25 17.03 4.10
N PRO A 74 24.52 18.34 3.97
CA PRO A 74 23.49 19.39 4.02
C PRO A 74 22.75 19.60 2.68
N PRO A 75 21.40 19.72 2.65
CA PRO A 75 20.63 20.03 1.44
C PRO A 75 21.16 21.21 0.64
N GLU A 76 20.98 21.15 -0.68
CA GLU A 76 21.41 22.23 -1.59
C GLU A 76 20.74 23.56 -1.16
N GLY A 77 21.57 24.60 -0.98
CA GLY A 77 21.14 25.89 -0.44
C GLY A 77 21.30 26.05 1.07
N TYR A 78 21.69 25.01 1.81
CA TYR A 78 21.94 25.09 3.25
C TYR A 78 23.43 25.20 3.57
N GLN A 79 23.86 26.32 4.17
CA GLN A 79 25.25 26.53 4.57
C GLN A 79 25.47 26.00 5.99
N ILE A 80 26.37 25.02 6.13
CA ILE A 80 26.81 24.53 7.44
C ILE A 80 28.34 24.69 7.55
N PRO A 81 28.89 24.81 8.77
CA PRO A 81 30.34 24.88 8.95
C PRO A 81 31.04 23.66 8.34
N GLU A 82 32.22 23.87 7.78
CA GLU A 82 33.00 22.84 7.10
C GLU A 82 33.27 21.65 8.04
N GLY A 83 33.06 20.43 7.54
CA GLY A 83 33.20 19.20 8.30
C GLY A 83 31.97 18.76 9.10
N ASN A 84 30.90 19.58 9.18
CA ASN A 84 29.64 19.16 9.79
C ASN A 84 28.76 18.38 8.81
N VAL A 85 27.87 17.56 9.36
CA VAL A 85 26.84 16.82 8.64
C VAL A 85 25.52 16.89 9.41
N CYS A 86 24.40 16.69 8.73
CA CYS A 86 23.08 16.65 9.31
C CYS A 86 22.79 15.25 9.88
N ARG A 87 22.36 15.17 11.14
CA ARG A 87 21.87 13.92 11.74
C ARG A 87 20.35 13.82 11.56
N LEU A 88 19.90 12.70 11.01
CA LEU A 88 18.48 12.42 10.86
C LEU A 88 17.86 12.06 12.20
N LYS A 89 16.86 12.84 12.62
CA LYS A 89 16.05 12.54 13.84
C LYS A 89 14.84 11.65 13.54
N ARG A 90 14.44 11.59 12.28
CA ARG A 90 13.28 10.87 11.77
C ARG A 90 13.67 10.16 10.48
N SER A 91 12.92 9.11 10.17
CA SER A 91 13.03 8.43 8.89
C SER A 91 12.72 9.39 7.74
N LEU A 92 13.37 9.14 6.59
CA LEU A 92 13.15 9.84 5.33
C LEU A 92 12.70 8.84 4.28
N TYR A 93 12.05 9.35 3.24
CA TYR A 93 11.75 8.57 2.05
C TYR A 93 13.00 7.86 1.52
N ARG A 94 12.81 6.63 1.04
CA ARG A 94 13.82 5.72 0.47
C ARG A 94 14.88 5.20 1.45
N LEU A 95 14.87 5.55 2.74
CA LEU A 95 15.63 4.74 3.69
C LEU A 95 15.06 3.33 3.73
N LYS A 96 15.91 2.31 3.68
CA LYS A 96 15.52 0.89 3.60
C LYS A 96 14.60 0.48 4.76
N GLN A 97 14.82 1.04 5.93
CA GLN A 97 14.07 0.77 7.17
C GLN A 97 12.88 1.72 7.43
N ALA A 98 12.63 2.72 6.57
CA ALA A 98 11.59 3.73 6.82
C ALA A 98 10.19 3.13 7.01
N SER A 99 9.83 2.11 6.21
CA SER A 99 8.54 1.43 6.33
C SER A 99 8.39 0.67 7.65
N ARG A 100 9.47 0.03 8.10
CA ARG A 100 9.50 -0.70 9.38
C ARG A 100 9.31 0.28 10.54
N GLN A 101 10.08 1.36 10.55
CA GLN A 101 10.01 2.36 11.63
C GLN A 101 8.66 3.06 11.70
N TRP A 102 8.03 3.33 10.54
CA TRP A 102 6.65 3.79 10.52
C TRP A 102 5.68 2.76 11.12
N ASN A 103 5.78 1.49 10.73
CA ASN A 103 4.88 0.45 11.25
C ASN A 103 5.00 0.29 12.78
N VAL A 104 6.23 0.27 13.31
CA VAL A 104 6.47 0.15 14.77
C VAL A 104 5.82 1.32 15.52
N GLU A 105 6.06 2.56 15.08
CA GLU A 105 5.47 3.75 15.71
C GLU A 105 3.94 3.75 15.59
N PHE A 106 3.42 3.44 14.40
CA PHE A 106 1.98 3.43 14.15
C PHE A 106 1.25 2.39 15.01
N THR A 107 1.76 1.15 15.06
CA THR A 107 1.17 0.09 15.90
C THR A 107 1.16 0.50 17.36
N SER A 108 2.28 1.01 17.89
CA SER A 108 2.35 1.46 19.28
C SER A 108 1.33 2.56 19.60
N LYS A 109 1.10 3.50 18.67
CA LYS A 109 0.08 4.55 18.86
C LYS A 109 -1.33 3.99 18.77
N VAL A 110 -1.62 3.14 17.80
CA VAL A 110 -2.96 2.56 17.62
C VAL A 110 -3.34 1.69 18.81
N GLU A 111 -2.42 0.87 19.34
CA GLU A 111 -2.67 0.04 20.53
C GLU A 111 -2.97 0.89 21.78
N ALA A 112 -2.45 2.12 21.84
CA ALA A 112 -2.73 3.05 22.93
C ALA A 112 -4.09 3.76 22.80
N PHE A 113 -4.75 3.72 21.64
CA PHE A 113 -6.07 4.30 21.41
C PHE A 113 -7.13 3.19 21.29
N ASP A 114 -8.10 3.17 22.21
CA ASP A 114 -9.27 2.30 22.13
C ASP A 114 -10.25 2.82 21.07
N PHE A 115 -9.97 2.53 19.80
CA PHE A 115 -10.67 3.13 18.66
C PHE A 115 -11.84 2.26 18.20
N ASP A 116 -13.08 2.71 18.45
CA ASP A 116 -14.29 2.19 17.79
C ASP A 116 -14.64 3.03 16.56
N LEU A 117 -14.93 2.35 15.45
CA LEU A 117 -14.94 2.91 14.13
C LEU A 117 -16.35 3.02 13.49
N GLY A 118 -17.43 2.32 13.89
CA GLY A 118 -18.86 2.55 13.44
C GLY A 118 -19.45 1.65 12.29
N VAL A 119 -20.23 2.15 11.26
CA VAL A 119 -20.74 1.40 10.04
C VAL A 119 -20.21 1.81 8.60
N ALA A 120 -19.63 0.88 7.78
CA ALA A 120 -18.92 1.18 6.48
C ALA A 120 -19.79 1.74 5.35
N LYS A 121 -19.21 2.63 4.53
CA LYS A 121 -19.86 3.10 3.28
C LYS A 121 -18.95 3.04 2.04
N TYR A 122 -17.66 3.29 2.19
CA TYR A 122 -16.69 3.32 1.08
C TYR A 122 -15.32 2.73 1.50
N TYR A 123 -14.67 1.95 0.63
CA TYR A 123 -13.30 1.45 0.82
C TYR A 123 -12.57 1.21 -0.51
N LEU A 124 -11.39 1.80 -0.72
CA LEU A 124 -10.56 1.62 -1.94
C LEU A 124 -11.34 1.73 -3.27
N GLY A 125 -12.21 2.75 -3.38
CA GLY A 125 -13.04 2.94 -4.59
C GLY A 125 -14.24 1.99 -4.71
N LEU A 126 -14.44 1.11 -3.71
CA LEU A 126 -15.63 0.29 -3.56
C LEU A 126 -16.67 1.01 -2.68
N GLU A 127 -17.90 1.02 -3.14
CA GLU A 127 -19.11 1.41 -2.43
C GLU A 127 -19.73 0.19 -1.76
N ILE A 128 -20.09 0.30 -0.49
CA ILE A 128 -20.74 -0.77 0.27
C ILE A 128 -22.15 -0.31 0.63
N ALA A 129 -23.14 -0.89 -0.04
CA ALA A 129 -24.56 -0.71 0.24
C ALA A 129 -25.09 -1.92 1.01
N ARG A 130 -25.98 -1.68 1.97
CA ARG A 130 -26.52 -2.75 2.84
C ARG A 130 -28.03 -2.67 2.91
N SER A 131 -28.67 -3.83 2.89
CA SER A 131 -30.11 -4.01 2.98
C SER A 131 -30.43 -5.24 3.84
N ASN A 132 -31.71 -5.44 4.15
CA ASN A 132 -32.17 -6.63 4.87
C ASN A 132 -31.96 -7.93 4.07
N GLU A 133 -31.71 -7.84 2.76
CA GLU A 133 -31.48 -8.96 1.85
C GLU A 133 -29.97 -9.31 1.73
N GLY A 134 -29.09 -8.41 2.19
CA GLY A 134 -27.64 -8.65 2.16
C GLY A 134 -26.82 -7.39 1.93
N VAL A 135 -25.54 -7.60 1.66
CA VAL A 135 -24.55 -6.53 1.40
C VAL A 135 -24.11 -6.56 -0.05
N VAL A 136 -24.19 -5.39 -0.68
CA VAL A 136 -23.79 -5.16 -2.06
C VAL A 136 -22.53 -4.30 -2.06
N VAL A 137 -21.46 -4.81 -2.66
CA VAL A 137 -20.21 -4.07 -2.87
C VAL A 137 -20.11 -3.73 -4.36
N THR A 138 -19.97 -2.45 -4.71
CA THR A 138 -19.91 -2.00 -6.11
C THR A 138 -18.74 -1.04 -6.34
N GLN A 139 -18.31 -0.87 -7.57
CA GLN A 139 -17.40 0.23 -7.97
C GLN A 139 -18.12 1.24 -8.87
N THR A 140 -19.43 1.41 -8.68
CA THR A 140 -20.29 2.12 -9.63
C THR A 140 -19.80 3.53 -9.91
N LYS A 141 -19.37 4.26 -8.87
CA LYS A 141 -18.78 5.59 -9.03
C LYS A 141 -17.47 5.57 -9.83
N TYR A 142 -16.53 4.69 -9.48
CA TYR A 142 -15.27 4.58 -10.22
C TYR A 142 -15.49 4.24 -11.71
N ILE A 143 -16.40 3.30 -12.00
CA ILE A 143 -16.75 2.94 -13.38
C ILE A 143 -17.39 4.13 -14.11
N ARG A 144 -18.29 4.88 -13.46
CA ARG A 144 -18.90 6.08 -14.06
C ARG A 144 -17.86 7.16 -14.36
N ASP A 145 -16.98 7.44 -13.41
CA ASP A 145 -15.92 8.44 -13.57
C ASP A 145 -14.98 8.05 -14.72
N LEU A 146 -14.61 6.77 -14.82
CA LEU A 146 -13.81 6.23 -15.93
C LEU A 146 -14.52 6.36 -17.29
N LEU A 147 -15.81 6.06 -17.37
CA LEU A 147 -16.60 6.19 -18.60
C LEU A 147 -16.77 7.66 -19.01
N LEU A 148 -16.85 8.58 -18.05
CA LEU A 148 -16.86 10.02 -18.32
C LEU A 148 -15.53 10.48 -18.89
N ASP A 149 -14.42 10.12 -18.24
CA ASP A 149 -13.07 10.52 -18.65
C ASP A 149 -12.68 9.97 -20.03
N THR A 150 -13.16 8.78 -20.38
CA THR A 150 -12.89 8.13 -21.67
C THR A 150 -13.89 8.49 -22.76
N GLY A 151 -14.92 9.30 -22.46
CA GLY A 151 -15.98 9.64 -23.42
C GLY A 151 -16.89 8.46 -23.80
N MET A 152 -16.91 7.40 -22.98
CA MET A 152 -17.63 6.14 -23.23
C MET A 152 -18.98 6.05 -22.48
N THR A 153 -19.60 7.18 -22.13
CA THR A 153 -20.86 7.22 -21.36
C THR A 153 -22.04 6.51 -22.04
N GLN A 154 -21.99 6.32 -23.36
CA GLN A 154 -23.01 5.58 -24.12
C GLN A 154 -22.66 4.10 -24.34
N ALA A 155 -21.58 3.59 -23.75
CA ALA A 155 -21.23 2.18 -23.84
C ALA A 155 -22.35 1.32 -23.24
N LYS A 156 -22.77 0.28 -23.98
CA LYS A 156 -23.79 -0.66 -23.51
C LYS A 156 -23.22 -1.52 -22.39
N ALA A 157 -23.94 -1.62 -21.28
CA ALA A 157 -23.59 -2.53 -20.19
C ALA A 157 -23.68 -3.99 -20.67
N ALA A 158 -22.64 -4.76 -20.41
CA ALA A 158 -22.68 -6.21 -20.55
C ALA A 158 -23.11 -6.82 -19.20
N SER A 159 -24.07 -7.74 -19.21
CA SER A 159 -24.56 -8.40 -18.00
C SER A 159 -23.54 -9.38 -17.39
N THR A 160 -22.58 -9.85 -18.18
CA THR A 160 -21.46 -10.67 -17.74
C THR A 160 -20.20 -10.31 -18.53
N PRO A 161 -19.00 -10.35 -17.92
CA PRO A 161 -17.73 -10.18 -18.62
C PRO A 161 -17.33 -11.42 -19.46
N LEU A 162 -18.22 -12.41 -19.57
CA LEU A 162 -17.99 -13.67 -20.28
C LEU A 162 -18.51 -13.57 -21.73
N PRO A 163 -17.79 -14.17 -22.71
CA PRO A 163 -18.36 -14.44 -24.03
C PRO A 163 -19.64 -15.26 -23.92
N THR A 164 -20.66 -14.91 -24.70
CA THR A 164 -21.95 -15.63 -24.69
C THR A 164 -21.73 -17.10 -25.03
N GLY A 165 -22.06 -18.01 -24.10
CA GLY A 165 -21.89 -19.46 -24.26
C GLY A 165 -20.65 -20.06 -23.56
N ALA A 166 -19.81 -19.24 -22.91
CA ALA A 166 -18.72 -19.76 -22.08
C ALA A 166 -19.24 -20.33 -20.75
N ALA A 167 -18.73 -21.50 -20.35
CA ALA A 167 -19.01 -22.08 -19.04
C ALA A 167 -18.46 -21.16 -17.94
N ALA A 168 -19.26 -20.90 -16.91
CA ALA A 168 -18.87 -20.10 -15.76
C ALA A 168 -17.99 -20.93 -14.80
N GLU A 169 -16.79 -21.27 -15.26
CA GLU A 169 -15.78 -21.98 -14.46
C GLU A 169 -14.78 -20.98 -13.90
N LEU A 170 -14.55 -21.02 -12.59
CA LEU A 170 -13.57 -20.16 -11.92
C LEU A 170 -12.24 -20.92 -11.76
N VAL A 171 -11.18 -20.47 -12.40
CA VAL A 171 -9.84 -21.09 -12.33
C VAL A 171 -8.85 -20.08 -11.79
N ALA A 172 -8.07 -20.43 -10.77
CA ALA A 172 -7.05 -19.55 -10.21
C ALA A 172 -5.68 -20.23 -10.24
N TYR A 173 -4.67 -19.51 -10.75
CA TYR A 173 -3.27 -19.88 -10.69
C TYR A 173 -2.58 -18.99 -9.66
N SER A 174 -1.74 -19.58 -8.82
CA SER A 174 -0.87 -18.83 -7.91
C SER A 174 0.52 -19.42 -8.01
N ASP A 175 1.50 -18.58 -8.28
CA ASP A 175 2.91 -18.91 -8.21
C ASP A 175 3.52 -18.11 -7.06
N ALA A 176 4.27 -18.78 -6.21
CA ALA A 176 4.93 -18.15 -5.07
C ALA A 176 6.30 -18.80 -4.93
N ASP A 177 7.34 -18.05 -5.25
CA ASP A 177 8.70 -18.46 -4.97
C ASP A 177 9.05 -18.09 -3.52
N TRP A 178 9.28 -19.10 -2.68
CA TRP A 178 9.76 -18.87 -1.32
C TRP A 178 11.22 -18.47 -1.36
N ASP A 179 11.53 -17.26 -0.85
CA ASP A 179 12.90 -16.81 -0.57
C ASP A 179 13.88 -16.86 -1.76
N SER A 180 13.38 -16.69 -2.98
CA SER A 180 14.20 -16.84 -4.20
C SER A 180 15.26 -15.75 -4.36
N CYS A 181 15.02 -14.56 -3.80
CA CYS A 181 15.96 -13.45 -3.87
C CYS A 181 16.96 -13.51 -2.71
N LEU A 182 18.17 -14.02 -2.97
CA LEU A 182 19.26 -14.12 -2.00
C LEU A 182 19.61 -12.80 -1.30
N ASP A 183 19.43 -11.66 -1.98
CA ASP A 183 19.81 -10.33 -1.46
C ASP A 183 18.72 -9.65 -0.63
N THR A 184 17.44 -10.00 -0.83
CA THR A 184 16.33 -9.30 -0.15
C THR A 184 15.41 -10.21 0.64
N ARG A 185 15.56 -11.54 0.47
CA ARG A 185 14.68 -12.58 1.00
C ARG A 185 13.19 -12.37 0.75
N ARG A 186 12.87 -11.70 -0.36
CA ARG A 186 11.50 -11.38 -0.76
C ARG A 186 10.96 -12.47 -1.65
N SER A 187 9.77 -12.95 -1.30
CA SER A 187 8.94 -13.80 -2.17
C SER A 187 8.14 -12.96 -3.15
N LEU A 188 8.19 -13.31 -4.44
CA LEU A 188 7.29 -12.82 -5.46
C LEU A 188 6.10 -13.78 -5.53
N THR A 189 4.91 -13.29 -5.17
CA THR A 189 3.67 -14.04 -5.36
C THR A 189 2.92 -13.44 -6.55
N GLY A 190 2.87 -14.17 -7.65
CA GLY A 190 1.99 -13.89 -8.78
C GLY A 190 0.71 -14.71 -8.66
N PHE A 191 -0.43 -14.15 -9.01
CA PHE A 191 -1.66 -14.93 -9.17
C PHE A 191 -2.48 -14.40 -10.34
N CYS A 192 -3.22 -15.29 -10.99
CA CYS A 192 -4.15 -14.95 -12.06
C CYS A 192 -5.46 -15.70 -11.82
N ILE A 193 -6.59 -15.01 -11.92
CA ILE A 193 -7.92 -15.60 -11.77
C ILE A 193 -8.66 -15.46 -13.09
N PHE A 194 -9.19 -16.58 -13.58
CA PHE A 194 -9.99 -16.71 -14.78
C PHE A 194 -11.43 -17.06 -14.43
N LEU A 195 -12.37 -16.45 -15.15
CA LEU A 195 -13.76 -16.87 -15.20
C LEU A 195 -14.06 -17.28 -16.66
N GLY A 196 -14.23 -18.57 -16.90
CA GLY A 196 -14.16 -19.16 -18.23
C GLY A 196 -12.79 -18.90 -18.86
N SER A 197 -12.77 -18.34 -20.06
CA SER A 197 -11.53 -17.92 -20.74
C SER A 197 -11.12 -16.47 -20.44
N ALA A 198 -11.89 -15.73 -19.64
CA ALA A 198 -11.63 -14.32 -19.35
C ALA A 198 -10.80 -14.15 -18.07
N ILE A 199 -9.69 -13.41 -18.15
CA ILE A 199 -8.92 -13.02 -16.98
C ILE A 199 -9.66 -11.91 -16.23
N ILE A 200 -9.84 -12.08 -14.92
CA ILE A 200 -10.58 -11.14 -14.07
C ILE A 200 -9.74 -10.58 -12.91
N SER A 201 -8.55 -11.12 -12.65
CA SER A 201 -7.58 -10.58 -11.70
C SER A 201 -6.18 -11.10 -11.95
#